data_AF-A0A2N5E5J2-F1
#
_entry.id   AF-A0A2N5E5J2-F1
#
_cell.length_a   1.000
_cell.length_b   1.000
_cell.length_c   1.000
_cell.angle_alpha   90.00
_cell.angle_beta   90.00
_cell.angle_gamma   90.00
#
_symmetry.space_group_name_H-M   'P 1'
#
loop_
_entity.id
_entity.type
_entity.pdbx_description
1 polymer ?
#
loop_
_entity_poly.entity_id
_entity_poly.type
_entity_poly.pdbx_seq_one_letter_code
_entity_poly.pdbx_strand_id
1 'polypeptide(L)'
;MKEKKMISIDQFTADERLAVEERVKELTQKHLLRTGHAPDSKKEKGLIAEARETVMAEKQAKEKANAAKKPVRKKKPSALTASEVGDFNWSASVVRGRR
;
A
#
# COMPACT_ATOMS: atom_id res chain seq x y z
N MET A 1 24.60 -0.26 8.08
CA MET A 1 23.61 0.83 7.99
C MET A 1 22.99 0.76 6.60
N LYS A 2 21.69 0.46 6.46
CA LYS A 2 21.03 0.54 5.15
C LYS A 2 20.88 2.02 4.82
N GLU A 3 21.57 2.49 3.78
CA GLU A 3 21.34 3.82 3.23
C GLU A 3 19.85 3.93 2.89
N LYS A 4 19.12 4.80 3.61
CA LYS A 4 17.74 5.14 3.30
C LYS A 4 17.75 5.80 1.93
N LYS A 5 17.48 5.03 0.87
CA LYS A 5 17.28 5.56 -0.47
C LYS A 5 16.16 6.60 -0.39
N MET A 6 16.48 7.85 -0.69
CA MET A 6 15.48 8.90 -0.73
C MET A 6 14.48 8.57 -1.83
N ILE A 7 13.19 8.59 -1.50
CA ILE A 7 12.12 8.42 -2.47
C ILE A 7 12.15 9.65 -3.40
N SER A 8 12.42 9.41 -4.68
CA SER A 8 12.43 10.45 -5.71
C SER A 8 11.01 10.97 -5.95
N ILE A 9 10.87 12.29 -6.07
CA ILE A 9 9.58 12.96 -6.30
C ILE A 9 8.88 12.46 -7.58
N ASP A 10 9.65 11.99 -8.58
CA ASP A 10 9.11 11.49 -9.84
C ASP A 10 8.30 10.19 -9.72
N GLN A 11 8.34 9.50 -8.58
CA GLN A 11 7.50 8.33 -8.33
C GLN A 11 6.07 8.67 -7.88
N PHE A 12 5.80 9.96 -7.60
CA PHE A 12 4.50 10.43 -7.13
C PHE A 12 3.67 11.05 -8.25
N THR A 13 2.37 10.72 -8.25
CA THR A 13 1.36 11.38 -9.09
C THR A 13 1.08 12.82 -8.62
N ALA A 14 0.35 13.61 -9.41
CA ALA A 14 0.02 15.00 -9.06
C ALA A 14 -0.70 15.12 -7.70
N ASP A 15 -1.67 14.24 -7.46
CA ASP A 15 -2.42 14.21 -6.18
C ASP A 15 -1.52 13.82 -5.01
N GLU A 16 -0.61 12.86 -5.22
CA GLU A 16 0.35 12.43 -4.20
C GLU A 16 1.36 13.54 -3.87
N ARG A 17 1.72 14.39 -4.84
CA ARG A 17 2.59 15.56 -4.61
C ARG A 17 1.89 16.59 -3.73
N LEU A 18 0.60 16.87 -3.97
CA LEU A 18 -0.19 17.75 -3.12
C LEU A 18 -0.28 17.20 -1.69
N ALA A 19 -0.52 15.89 -1.55
CA ALA A 19 -0.55 15.24 -0.23
C ALA A 19 0.79 15.35 0.50
N VAL A 20 1.93 15.24 -0.19
CA VAL A 20 3.26 15.45 0.40
C VAL A 20 3.40 16.89 0.91
N GLU A 21 3.00 17.89 0.11
CA GLU A 21 3.09 19.30 0.52
C GLU A 21 2.21 19.61 1.74
N GLU A 22 1.00 19.08 1.78
CA GLU A 22 0.11 19.20 2.94
C GLU A 22 0.73 18.57 4.19
N ARG A 23 1.29 17.37 4.07
CA ARG A 23 1.96 16.71 5.21
C ARG A 23 3.22 17.44 5.66
N VAL A 24 3.99 18.03 4.75
CA VAL A 24 5.13 18.89 5.13
C VAL A 24 4.63 20.09 5.94
N LYS A 25 3.57 20.77 5.49
CA LYS A 25 2.98 21.92 6.21
C LYS A 25 2.47 21.52 7.60
N GLU A 26 1.83 20.38 7.73
CA GLU A 26 1.38 19.90 9.03
C GLU A 26 2.55 19.53 9.95
N LEU A 27 3.58 18.88 9.43
CA LEU A 27 4.76 18.50 10.20
C LEU A 27 5.55 19.74 10.65
N THR A 28 5.65 20.76 9.80
CA THR A 28 6.28 22.04 10.19
C THR A 28 5.45 22.78 11.21
N GLN A 29 4.12 22.81 11.09
CA GLN A 29 3.23 23.37 12.11
C GLN A 29 3.35 22.63 13.45
N LYS A 30 3.35 21.30 13.45
CA LYS A 30 3.56 20.49 14.67
C LYS A 30 4.93 20.76 15.28
N HIS A 31 5.96 20.89 14.46
CA HIS A 31 7.30 21.24 14.93
C HIS A 31 7.28 22.63 15.59
N LEU A 32 6.72 23.64 14.92
CA LEU A 32 6.55 25.00 15.44
C LEU A 32 5.80 25.02 16.78
N LEU A 33 4.69 24.30 16.89
CA LEU A 33 3.91 24.21 18.12
C LEU A 33 4.70 23.54 19.26
N ARG A 34 5.57 22.56 18.94
CA ARG A 34 6.37 21.85 19.93
C ARG A 34 7.60 22.62 20.39
N THR A 35 8.27 23.32 19.48
CA THR A 35 9.57 23.97 19.76
C THR A 35 9.48 25.49 19.86
N GLY A 36 8.37 26.10 19.47
CA GLY A 36 8.18 27.56 19.40
C GLY A 36 9.08 28.26 18.37
N HIS A 37 9.83 27.50 17.57
CA HIS A 37 10.86 27.99 16.65
C HIS A 37 10.70 27.34 15.29
N ALA A 38 10.99 28.12 14.24
CA ALA A 38 11.01 27.63 12.87
C ALA A 38 11.98 26.45 12.73
N PRO A 39 11.63 25.40 11.96
CA PRO A 39 12.52 24.28 11.72
C PRO A 39 13.77 24.75 10.95
N ASP A 40 14.95 24.38 11.43
CA ASP A 40 16.20 24.64 10.72
C ASP A 40 16.22 23.93 9.36
N SER A 41 17.02 24.43 8.40
CA SER A 41 17.14 23.86 7.05
C SER A 41 17.49 22.36 7.01
N LYS A 42 18.20 21.84 8.02
CA LYS A 42 18.48 20.40 8.17
C LYS A 42 17.23 19.62 8.61
N LYS A 43 16.42 20.20 9.48
CA LYS A 43 15.16 19.61 9.96
C LYS A 43 14.10 19.66 8.87
N GLU A 44 13.99 20.75 8.12
CA GLU A 44 13.07 20.87 6.98
C GLU A 44 13.28 19.75 5.96
N LYS A 45 14.54 19.46 5.57
CA LYS A 45 14.86 18.35 4.68
C LYS A 45 14.46 16.99 5.26
N GLY A 46 14.61 16.82 6.58
CA GLY A 46 14.16 15.63 7.31
C GLY A 46 12.64 15.47 7.29
N LEU A 47 11.89 16.55 7.53
CA LEU A 47 10.43 16.56 7.48
C LEU A 47 9.90 16.29 6.08
N ILE A 48 10.57 16.81 5.04
CA ILE A 48 10.24 16.51 3.64
C ILE A 48 10.47 15.03 3.34
N ALA A 49 11.57 14.45 3.80
CA ALA A 49 11.84 13.03 3.62
C ALA A 49 10.81 12.16 4.37
N GLU A 50 10.44 12.53 5.59
CA GLU A 50 9.41 11.87 6.39
C GLU A 50 8.04 11.93 5.70
N ALA A 51 7.64 13.10 5.19
CA ALA A 51 6.39 13.26 4.44
C ALA A 51 6.33 12.41 3.18
N ARG A 52 7.46 12.23 2.47
CA ARG A 52 7.52 11.32 1.32
C ARG A 52 7.42 9.86 1.73
N GLU A 53 8.07 9.47 2.83
CA GLU A 53 8.00 8.11 3.37
C GLU A 53 6.57 7.74 3.78
N THR A 54 5.85 8.65 4.44
CA THR A 54 4.45 8.41 4.86
C THR A 54 3.52 8.25 3.67
N VAL A 55 3.59 9.14 2.67
CA VAL A 55 2.73 9.04 1.47
C VAL A 55 3.02 7.76 0.67
N MET A 56 4.29 7.35 0.54
CA MET A 56 4.61 6.05 -0.07
C MET A 56 4.10 4.87 0.75
N ALA A 57 4.17 4.92 2.07
CA ALA A 57 3.63 3.87 2.93
C ALA A 57 2.10 3.75 2.75
N GLU A 58 1.39 4.87 2.67
CA GLU A 58 -0.05 4.90 2.39
C GLU A 58 -0.39 4.31 1.01
N LYS A 59 0.39 4.65 -0.02
CA LYS A 59 0.26 4.07 -1.37
C LYS A 59 0.40 2.56 -1.35
N GLN A 60 1.46 2.05 -0.73
CA GLN A 60 1.68 0.61 -0.59
C GLN A 60 0.57 -0.07 0.22
N ALA A 61 0.04 0.58 1.25
CA ALA A 61 -1.07 0.05 2.03
C ALA A 61 -2.36 -0.07 1.17
N LYS A 62 -2.68 0.95 0.36
CA LYS A 62 -3.80 0.92 -0.58
C LYS A 62 -3.63 -0.18 -1.63
N GLU A 63 -2.43 -0.34 -2.19
CA GLU A 63 -2.13 -1.40 -3.15
C GLU A 63 -2.29 -2.80 -2.53
N LYS A 64 -1.81 -3.02 -1.30
CA LYS A 64 -2.00 -4.28 -0.56
C LYS A 64 -3.47 -4.57 -0.28
N ALA A 65 -4.24 -3.55 0.12
CA ALA A 65 -5.67 -3.69 0.35
C ALA A 65 -6.43 -4.06 -0.94
N ASN A 66 -6.04 -3.49 -2.07
CA ASN A 66 -6.61 -3.83 -3.37
C ASN A 66 -6.14 -5.20 -3.89
N ALA A 67 -4.91 -5.62 -3.57
CA ALA A 67 -4.41 -6.95 -3.88
C ALA A 67 -5.15 -8.05 -3.08
N ALA A 68 -5.48 -7.80 -1.82
CA ALA A 68 -6.27 -8.72 -0.99
C ALA A 68 -7.71 -8.91 -1.52
N LYS A 69 -8.26 -7.91 -2.22
CA LYS A 69 -9.59 -7.98 -2.85
C LYS A 69 -9.60 -8.70 -4.20
N LYS A 70 -8.44 -8.98 -4.80
CA LYS A 70 -8.40 -9.78 -6.03
C LYS A 70 -8.71 -11.23 -5.63
N PRO A 71 -9.77 -11.86 -6.17
CA PRO A 71 -10.04 -13.25 -5.89
C PRO A 71 -8.81 -14.05 -6.32
N VAL A 72 -8.26 -14.84 -5.40
CA VAL A 72 -7.22 -15.83 -5.70
C VAL A 72 -7.70 -16.58 -6.94
N ARG A 73 -7.01 -16.40 -8.07
CA ARG A 73 -7.36 -17.09 -9.31
C ARG A 73 -7.36 -18.57 -8.97
N LYS A 74 -8.56 -19.16 -8.93
CA LYS A 74 -8.71 -20.60 -8.67
C LYS A 74 -7.82 -21.32 -9.67
N LYS A 75 -6.85 -22.08 -9.16
CA LYS A 75 -5.95 -22.85 -10.02
C LYS A 75 -6.81 -23.75 -10.90
N LYS A 76 -6.42 -23.91 -12.17
CA LYS A 76 -7.04 -24.92 -13.03
C LYS A 76 -6.88 -26.28 -12.35
N PRO A 77 -7.87 -27.19 -12.45
CA PRO A 77 -7.81 -28.49 -11.78
C PRO A 77 -6.59 -29.34 -12.18
N SER A 78 -6.03 -29.11 -13.39
CA SER A 78 -4.79 -29.75 -13.84
C SER A 78 -3.52 -29.30 -13.10
N ALA A 79 -3.60 -28.20 -12.33
CA ALA A 79 -2.50 -27.62 -11.55
C ALA A 79 -2.71 -27.75 -10.03
N LEU A 80 -3.70 -28.55 -9.60
CA LEU A 80 -3.94 -28.91 -8.20
C LEU A 80 -3.21 -30.22 -7.88
N THR A 81 -2.63 -30.31 -6.70
CA THR A 81 -2.08 -31.56 -6.19
C THR A 81 -3.22 -32.49 -5.72
N ALA A 82 -3.00 -33.80 -5.69
CA ALA A 82 -4.05 -34.77 -5.34
C ALA A 82 -4.70 -34.49 -3.96
N SER A 83 -3.96 -33.89 -3.02
CA SER A 83 -4.46 -33.49 -1.70
C SER A 83 -5.33 -32.22 -1.70
N GLU A 84 -5.28 -31.41 -2.77
CA GLU A 84 -6.09 -30.19 -2.93
C GLU A 84 -7.37 -30.44 -3.75
N VAL A 85 -7.50 -31.62 -4.38
CA VAL A 85 -8.70 -32.04 -5.07
C VAL A 85 -9.64 -32.65 -4.03
N GLY A 86 -10.67 -31.90 -3.64
CA GLY A 86 -11.75 -32.45 -2.82
C GLY A 86 -12.45 -33.60 -3.56
N ASP A 87 -12.72 -34.70 -2.85
CA ASP A 87 -13.34 -35.89 -3.42
C ASP A 87 -14.60 -35.54 -4.23
N PHE A 88 -14.77 -36.22 -5.36
CA PHE A 88 -15.86 -35.97 -6.28
C PHE A 88 -17.22 -36.21 -5.60
N ASN A 89 -17.95 -35.12 -5.33
CA ASN A 89 -19.28 -35.16 -4.70
C ASN A 89 -20.37 -35.46 -5.76
N TRP A 90 -20.86 -36.69 -5.77
CA TRP A 90 -21.95 -37.14 -6.65
C TRP A 90 -23.23 -36.32 -6.51
N SER A 91 -23.54 -35.82 -5.31
CA SER A 91 -24.75 -35.01 -5.05
C SER A 91 -24.71 -33.66 -5.77
N ALA A 92 -23.53 -33.11 -6.06
CA ALA A 92 -23.37 -31.86 -6.80
C ALA A 92 -23.62 -32.03 -8.31
N SER A 93 -23.48 -33.24 -8.85
CA SER A 93 -23.71 -33.52 -10.28
C SER A 93 -25.20 -33.63 -10.64
N VAL A 94 -26.06 -33.99 -9.68
CA VAL A 94 -27.51 -34.14 -9.90
C VAL A 94 -28.21 -32.79 -10.11
N VAL A 95 -27.68 -31.69 -9.56
CA VAL A 95 -28.28 -30.35 -9.68
C VAL A 95 -28.23 -29.82 -11.11
N ARG A 96 -27.30 -30.30 -11.94
CA ARG A 96 -27.12 -29.81 -13.33
C ARG A 96 -28.11 -30.39 -14.34
N GLY A 97 -28.99 -31.31 -13.91
CA GLY A 97 -29.92 -32.04 -14.78
C GLY A 97 -31.40 -31.65 -14.67
N ARG A 98 -31.79 -30.69 -13.81
CA ARG A 98 -33.19 -30.27 -13.70
C ARG A 98 -33.42 -29.01 -14.56
N ARG A 99 -33.64 -29.22 -15.86
CA ARG A 99 -34.34 -28.28 -16.74
C ARG A 99 -35.70 -28.87 -17.09
#